data_AF-W0THV7-F1
#
_entry.id   AF-W0THV7-F1
#
_cell.length_a   1.000
_cell.length_b   1.000
_cell.length_c   1.000
_cell.angle_alpha   90.00
_cell.angle_beta   90.00
_cell.angle_gamma   90.00
#
_symmetry.space_group_name_H-M   'P 1'
#
loop_
_entity.id
_entity.type
_entity.pdbx_description
1 polymer ?
#
loop_
_entity_poly.entity_id
_entity_poly.type
_entity_poly.pdbx_seq_one_letter_code
_entity_poly.pdbx_strand_id
1 'polypeptide(L)'
;MSYAADDLDDGLDYAVEEDHVVVEEAEDGDVVESDDNHLENEETDKKRPLEEDKKDDDGEGKTLSKRQKKLAKSSLHQKKLERMEYERSQKKNLPKSSVDQIVEYLATLIREKNPDLSALELDELYFKKQDFLSTERYEKERSLSNFQDFINTFSKAPRAIILSLSNLRVADVYRSVNGHQNAVKLFSKNKFKDDLTRVEDLLGSSSKDAKGNNNNNNNNNKKNNKNNKKGKGAAAADKGKPQDIKYFISTPTRLLKLIENTELFFQGKEKLDIFIDASYLDPKNNTIFTADDFAVLCKVLKEFRKKKSSVKILLF
;
A
#
# COMPACT_ATOMS: atom_id res chain seq x y z
N MET A 1 -2.05 -52.42 -32.89
CA MET A 1 -1.49 -51.06 -32.98
C MET A 1 -1.68 -50.40 -31.62
N SER A 2 -0.61 -50.35 -30.83
CA SER A 2 -0.58 -49.77 -29.49
C SER A 2 -0.11 -48.31 -29.58
N TYR A 3 -0.94 -47.37 -29.18
CA TYR A 3 -0.55 -45.97 -29.04
C TYR A 3 0.29 -45.83 -27.76
N ALA A 4 1.55 -45.46 -27.93
CA ALA A 4 2.42 -45.05 -26.83
C ALA A 4 1.96 -43.67 -26.36
N ALA A 5 1.47 -43.59 -25.12
CA ALA A 5 1.29 -42.33 -24.42
C ALA A 5 2.68 -41.79 -24.08
N ASP A 6 2.93 -40.56 -24.52
CA ASP A 6 4.14 -39.78 -24.32
C ASP A 6 4.13 -39.26 -22.88
N ASP A 7 4.86 -39.95 -21.99
CA ASP A 7 5.12 -39.56 -20.61
C ASP A 7 6.11 -38.38 -20.60
N LEU A 8 5.58 -37.17 -20.85
CA LEU A 8 6.31 -35.92 -20.63
C LEU A 8 6.34 -35.62 -19.12
N ASP A 9 7.26 -36.28 -18.44
CA ASP A 9 7.76 -35.87 -17.13
C ASP A 9 8.60 -34.59 -17.30
N ASP A 10 7.96 -33.44 -17.19
CA ASP A 10 8.59 -32.12 -17.37
C ASP A 10 9.65 -31.80 -16.29
N GLY A 11 9.79 -32.64 -15.25
CA GLY A 11 10.81 -32.46 -14.20
C GLY A 11 10.80 -31.05 -13.59
N LEU A 12 9.61 -30.46 -13.51
CA LEU A 12 9.35 -29.20 -12.83
C LEU A 12 9.03 -29.53 -11.38
N ASP A 13 9.98 -29.28 -10.49
CA ASP A 13 9.68 -29.14 -9.06
C ASP A 13 8.83 -27.87 -8.92
N TYR A 14 7.51 -28.03 -8.93
CA TYR A 14 6.61 -27.00 -8.44
C TYR A 14 6.84 -26.88 -6.95
N ALA A 15 7.63 -25.90 -6.54
CA ALA A 15 7.53 -25.37 -5.18
C ALA A 15 6.17 -24.65 -5.09
N VAL A 16 5.12 -25.45 -4.88
CA VAL A 16 3.83 -24.97 -4.40
C VAL A 16 4.09 -24.60 -2.94
N GLU A 17 4.28 -23.31 -2.68
CA GLU A 17 4.04 -22.79 -1.33
C GLU A 17 2.53 -22.96 -1.10
N GLU A 18 2.16 -23.96 -0.29
CA GLU A 18 0.80 -24.19 0.17
C GLU A 18 0.36 -23.03 1.08
N ASP A 19 -0.06 -21.92 0.47
CA ASP A 19 -0.95 -20.98 1.13
C ASP A 19 -2.37 -21.55 1.02
N HIS A 20 -2.86 -22.05 2.16
CA HIS A 20 -4.24 -22.46 2.42
C HIS A 20 -5.25 -21.45 1.85
N VAL A 21 -5.86 -21.79 0.72
CA VAL A 21 -7.11 -21.16 0.26
C VAL A 21 -8.25 -21.97 0.88
N VAL A 22 -8.87 -21.40 1.91
CA VAL A 22 -10.15 -21.88 2.44
C VAL A 22 -11.21 -21.47 1.42
N VAL A 23 -11.75 -22.43 0.68
CA VAL A 23 -12.97 -22.27 -0.12
C VAL A 23 -14.12 -22.75 0.75
N GLU A 24 -14.92 -21.79 1.25
CA GLU A 24 -16.27 -22.05 1.72
C GLU A 24 -17.18 -22.17 0.49
N GLU A 25 -17.77 -23.34 0.28
CA GLU A 25 -19.06 -23.47 -0.39
C GLU A 25 -19.98 -24.34 0.46
N ALA A 26 -21.19 -23.84 0.66
CA ALA A 26 -22.29 -24.49 1.34
C ALA A 26 -23.02 -25.44 0.38
N GLU A 27 -23.44 -26.61 0.86
CA GLU A 27 -24.86 -26.94 1.09
C GLU A 27 -25.03 -28.41 1.56
N ASP A 28 -25.82 -28.54 2.63
CA ASP A 28 -26.71 -29.63 3.06
C ASP A 28 -26.31 -31.13 3.01
N GLY A 29 -26.46 -31.79 4.18
CA GLY A 29 -27.04 -33.14 4.24
C GLY A 29 -26.28 -34.25 4.98
N ASP A 30 -26.56 -34.36 6.29
CA ASP A 30 -26.76 -35.60 7.09
C ASP A 30 -25.58 -36.51 7.54
N VAL A 31 -25.32 -36.43 8.86
CA VAL A 31 -25.03 -37.47 9.89
C VAL A 31 -24.21 -38.71 9.52
N VAL A 32 -23.02 -38.87 10.16
CA VAL A 32 -22.63 -40.04 10.99
C VAL A 32 -21.56 -39.63 12.02
N GLU A 33 -21.84 -39.87 13.31
CA GLU A 33 -20.88 -39.85 14.43
C GLU A 33 -19.99 -41.11 14.39
N SER A 34 -18.69 -40.99 14.70
CA SER A 34 -18.00 -41.90 15.63
C SER A 34 -16.50 -41.60 15.79
N ASP A 35 -16.13 -41.40 17.05
CA ASP A 35 -14.98 -41.93 17.80
C ASP A 35 -13.52 -41.62 17.41
N ASP A 36 -12.88 -40.95 18.38
CA ASP A 36 -11.58 -41.27 19.01
C ASP A 36 -10.80 -42.47 18.43
N ASN A 37 -9.55 -42.22 18.01
CA ASN A 37 -8.45 -42.99 18.57
C ASN A 37 -7.08 -42.34 18.47
N HIS A 38 -6.44 -42.36 19.63
CA HIS A 38 -5.04 -42.16 19.95
C HIS A 38 -4.17 -43.29 19.36
N LEU A 39 -2.86 -43.03 19.15
CA LEU A 39 -1.68 -43.93 19.14
C LEU A 39 -0.64 -43.38 18.15
N GLU A 40 0.40 -42.67 18.60
CA GLU A 40 1.69 -43.24 19.04
C GLU A 40 2.20 -44.39 18.15
N ASN A 41 3.24 -44.13 17.35
CA ASN A 41 4.35 -45.06 17.22
C ASN A 41 5.64 -44.42 16.66
N GLU A 42 6.63 -44.42 17.54
CA GLU A 42 8.08 -44.67 17.43
C GLU A 42 8.83 -44.56 16.09
N GLU A 43 9.90 -43.75 16.19
CA GLU A 43 11.30 -43.99 15.80
C GLU A 43 11.61 -45.07 14.74
N THR A 44 12.34 -44.67 13.69
CA THR A 44 13.59 -45.38 13.36
C THR A 44 14.59 -44.48 12.61
N ASP A 45 15.76 -44.35 13.24
CA ASP A 45 17.02 -43.85 12.71
C ASP A 45 17.46 -44.54 11.41
N LYS A 46 17.81 -43.77 10.37
CA LYS A 46 18.92 -44.12 9.46
C LYS A 46 19.72 -42.88 9.03
N LYS A 47 20.81 -42.66 9.77
CA LYS A 47 21.98 -41.85 9.43
C LYS A 47 22.51 -42.25 8.04
N ARG A 48 22.83 -41.26 7.19
CA ARG A 48 23.78 -41.42 6.06
C ARG A 48 24.97 -40.49 6.26
N PRO A 49 26.18 -40.87 5.82
CA PRO A 49 27.43 -40.26 6.25
C PRO A 49 27.70 -38.92 5.57
N LEU A 50 28.26 -37.98 6.34
CA LEU A 50 29.01 -36.84 5.83
C LEU A 50 30.26 -37.33 5.11
N GLU A 51 30.47 -36.90 3.87
CA GLU A 51 31.80 -36.72 3.34
C GLU A 51 32.08 -35.22 3.22
N GLU A 52 33.10 -34.81 3.97
CA GLU A 52 33.76 -33.53 3.89
C GLU A 52 34.57 -33.49 2.60
N ASP A 53 34.36 -32.48 1.76
CA ASP A 53 35.42 -31.96 0.90
C ASP A 53 35.35 -30.45 0.87
N LYS A 54 36.37 -29.84 1.47
CA LYS A 54 36.64 -28.40 1.45
C LYS A 54 37.14 -28.01 0.07
N LYS A 55 36.63 -26.91 -0.48
CA LYS A 55 37.44 -25.84 -1.07
C LYS A 55 36.63 -24.56 -1.28
N ASP A 56 37.26 -23.49 -0.83
CA ASP A 56 36.84 -22.10 -0.85
C ASP A 56 36.54 -21.59 -2.27
N ASP A 57 35.46 -20.82 -2.44
CA ASP A 57 35.44 -19.65 -3.35
C ASP A 57 34.31 -18.70 -2.96
N ASP A 58 34.67 -17.43 -2.76
CA ASP A 58 33.81 -16.33 -2.38
C ASP A 58 32.94 -15.87 -3.55
N GLY A 59 31.62 -15.82 -3.33
CA GLY A 59 30.69 -15.12 -4.22
C GLY A 59 29.31 -15.76 -4.24
N GLU A 60 28.33 -15.07 -3.68
CA GLU A 60 26.91 -15.40 -3.73
C GLU A 60 26.40 -15.57 -5.17
N GLY A 61 26.61 -16.74 -5.73
CA GLY A 61 26.06 -17.18 -7.00
C GLY A 61 25.54 -18.58 -6.81
N LYS A 62 24.23 -18.72 -6.52
CA LYS A 62 23.55 -20.02 -6.63
C LYS A 62 23.93 -20.61 -7.99
N THR A 63 24.68 -21.70 -7.99
CA THR A 63 25.22 -22.32 -9.19
C THR A 63 24.07 -22.91 -10.00
N LEU A 64 23.50 -22.11 -10.90
CA LEU A 64 22.42 -22.55 -11.78
C LEU A 64 22.80 -23.85 -12.48
N SER A 65 21.88 -24.81 -12.49
CA SER A 65 22.09 -26.12 -13.12
C SER A 65 22.41 -25.94 -14.62
N LYS A 66 23.10 -26.92 -15.22
CA LYS A 66 23.45 -26.88 -16.66
C LYS A 66 22.20 -26.72 -17.55
N ARG A 67 21.04 -27.24 -17.11
CA ARG A 67 19.73 -27.08 -17.77
C ARG A 67 19.18 -25.66 -17.63
N GLN A 68 19.27 -25.06 -16.44
CA GLN A 68 18.85 -23.67 -16.19
C GLN A 68 19.69 -22.66 -16.98
N LYS A 69 21.01 -22.88 -17.12
CA LYS A 69 21.89 -22.04 -17.93
C LYS A 69 21.55 -22.07 -19.43
N LYS A 70 21.04 -23.20 -19.94
CA LYS A 70 20.57 -23.34 -21.33
C LYS A 70 19.22 -22.64 -21.54
N LEU A 71 18.32 -22.73 -20.56
CA LEU A 71 17.02 -22.05 -20.59
C LEU A 71 17.13 -20.53 -20.49
N ALA A 72 18.06 -20.02 -19.67
CA ALA A 72 18.32 -18.58 -19.52
C ALA A 72 18.83 -17.93 -20.82
N LYS A 73 19.43 -18.73 -21.72
CA LYS A 73 19.88 -18.28 -23.05
C LYS A 73 18.82 -18.50 -24.15
N SER A 74 17.63 -18.99 -23.81
CA SER A 74 16.57 -19.17 -24.80
C SER A 74 16.02 -17.82 -25.27
N SER A 75 15.67 -17.73 -26.55
CA SER A 75 15.07 -16.53 -27.15
C SER A 75 13.75 -16.14 -26.47
N LEU A 76 12.97 -17.12 -26.01
CA LEU A 76 11.73 -16.88 -25.26
C LEU A 76 12.00 -16.24 -23.89
N HIS A 77 13.03 -16.68 -23.18
CA HIS A 77 13.40 -16.08 -21.90
C HIS A 77 13.89 -14.63 -22.09
N GLN A 78 14.72 -14.39 -23.09
CA GLN A 78 15.17 -13.04 -23.45
C GLN A 78 13.99 -12.13 -23.81
N LYS A 79 13.06 -12.60 -24.66
CA LYS A 79 11.85 -11.84 -25.03
C LYS A 79 10.94 -11.55 -23.83
N LYS A 80 10.80 -12.49 -22.89
CA LYS A 80 10.02 -12.27 -21.65
C LYS A 80 10.69 -11.23 -20.74
N LEU A 81 12.01 -11.25 -20.66
CA LEU A 81 12.79 -10.30 -19.84
C LEU A 81 12.74 -8.90 -20.44
N GLU A 82 12.91 -8.76 -21.75
CA GLU A 82 12.77 -7.50 -22.48
C GLU A 82 11.36 -6.90 -22.32
N ARG A 83 10.31 -7.73 -22.44
CA ARG A 83 8.92 -7.30 -22.19
C ARG A 83 8.73 -6.80 -20.75
N MET A 84 9.26 -7.52 -19.78
CA MET A 84 9.16 -7.13 -18.36
C MET A 84 9.90 -5.82 -18.08
N GLU A 85 11.08 -5.63 -18.68
CA GLU A 85 11.85 -4.39 -18.54
C GLU A 85 11.16 -3.21 -19.22
N TYR A 86 10.56 -3.43 -20.40
CA TYR A 86 9.72 -2.44 -21.07
C TYR A 86 8.54 -2.04 -20.18
N GLU A 87 7.76 -2.99 -19.66
CA GLU A 87 6.65 -2.72 -18.74
C GLU A 87 7.12 -1.98 -17.47
N ARG A 88 8.28 -2.37 -16.92
CA ARG A 88 8.89 -1.69 -15.77
C ARG A 88 9.24 -0.24 -16.07
N SER A 89 9.80 0.03 -17.25
CA SER A 89 10.16 1.38 -17.70
C SER A 89 8.93 2.26 -17.92
N GLN A 90 7.87 1.71 -18.52
CA GLN A 90 6.59 2.37 -18.71
C GLN A 90 5.98 2.79 -17.37
N LYS A 91 5.92 1.86 -16.40
CA LYS A 91 5.41 2.13 -15.05
C LYS A 91 6.21 3.23 -14.33
N LYS A 92 7.55 3.21 -14.43
CA LYS A 92 8.41 4.24 -13.82
C LYS A 92 8.26 5.62 -14.47
N ASN A 93 7.95 5.67 -15.75
CA ASN A 93 7.83 6.92 -16.50
C ASN A 93 6.43 7.54 -16.38
N LEU A 94 5.40 6.75 -16.07
CA LEU A 94 4.03 7.22 -15.86
C LEU A 94 3.90 8.49 -14.99
N PRO A 95 4.54 8.61 -13.80
CA PRO A 95 4.43 9.84 -13.01
C PRO A 95 5.05 11.08 -13.68
N LYS A 96 5.95 10.90 -14.65
CA LYS A 96 6.59 11.97 -15.44
C LYS A 96 5.81 12.32 -16.70
N SER A 97 4.88 11.46 -17.12
CA SER A 97 4.06 11.63 -18.32
C SER A 97 3.12 12.82 -18.22
N SER A 98 2.59 13.22 -19.39
CA SER A 98 1.54 14.23 -19.45
C SER A 98 0.25 13.74 -18.81
N VAL A 99 -0.60 14.68 -18.38
CA VAL A 99 -1.90 14.36 -17.75
C VAL A 99 -2.78 13.50 -18.66
N ASP A 100 -2.69 13.70 -19.97
CA ASP A 100 -3.46 12.96 -20.97
C ASP A 100 -3.08 11.48 -20.98
N GLN A 101 -1.77 11.20 -20.99
CA GLN A 101 -1.24 9.84 -20.91
C GLN A 101 -1.59 9.16 -19.59
N ILE A 102 -1.57 9.91 -18.47
CA ILE A 102 -1.96 9.38 -17.16
C ILE A 102 -3.44 8.97 -17.17
N VAL A 103 -4.32 9.83 -17.68
CA VAL A 103 -5.76 9.54 -17.74
C VAL A 103 -6.05 8.34 -18.64
N GLU A 104 -5.42 8.27 -19.82
CA GLU A 104 -5.58 7.16 -20.76
C GLU A 104 -5.08 5.83 -20.17
N TYR A 105 -3.93 5.86 -19.50
CA TYR A 105 -3.39 4.69 -18.80
C TYR A 105 -4.34 4.20 -17.70
N LEU A 106 -4.85 5.10 -16.86
CA LEU A 106 -5.80 4.74 -15.81
C LEU A 106 -7.13 4.22 -16.37
N ALA A 107 -7.62 4.78 -17.47
CA ALA A 107 -8.83 4.29 -18.14
C ALA A 107 -8.64 2.85 -18.65
N THR A 108 -7.45 2.54 -19.20
CA THR A 108 -7.10 1.18 -19.61
C THR A 108 -7.12 0.21 -18.43
N LEU A 109 -6.47 0.57 -17.32
CA LEU A 109 -6.48 -0.26 -16.10
C LEU A 109 -7.88 -0.44 -15.51
N ILE A 110 -8.71 0.61 -15.51
CA ILE A 110 -10.10 0.53 -15.02
C ILE A 110 -10.90 -0.45 -15.89
N ARG A 111 -10.75 -0.41 -17.21
CA ARG A 111 -11.43 -1.35 -18.12
C ARG A 111 -10.95 -2.79 -17.93
N GLU A 112 -9.63 -2.99 -17.79
CA GLU A 112 -9.05 -4.32 -17.55
C GLU A 112 -9.57 -4.95 -16.25
N LYS A 113 -9.78 -4.15 -15.20
CA LYS A 113 -10.27 -4.63 -13.90
C LYS A 113 -11.79 -4.76 -13.83
N ASN A 114 -12.52 -4.21 -14.80
CA ASN A 114 -13.99 -4.21 -14.81
C ASN A 114 -14.52 -4.57 -16.21
N PRO A 115 -14.28 -5.80 -16.70
CA PRO A 115 -14.69 -6.22 -18.04
C PRO A 115 -16.22 -6.27 -18.23
N ASP A 116 -16.95 -6.49 -17.14
CA ASP A 116 -18.41 -6.70 -17.17
C ASP A 116 -19.21 -5.39 -17.05
N LEU A 117 -18.55 -4.25 -16.79
CA LEU A 117 -19.23 -2.97 -16.66
C LEU A 117 -19.60 -2.40 -18.03
N SER A 118 -20.79 -1.80 -18.08
CA SER A 118 -21.25 -1.10 -19.26
C SER A 118 -20.44 0.17 -19.53
N ALA A 119 -20.49 0.66 -20.77
CA ALA A 119 -19.80 1.90 -21.15
C ALA A 119 -20.23 3.11 -20.32
N LEU A 120 -21.49 3.14 -19.86
CA LEU A 120 -22.03 4.22 -19.01
C LEU A 120 -21.45 4.15 -17.60
N GLU A 121 -21.36 2.96 -17.01
CA GLU A 121 -20.77 2.76 -15.67
C GLU A 121 -19.26 3.05 -15.68
N LEU A 122 -18.56 2.69 -16.76
CA LEU A 122 -17.14 3.00 -16.93
C LEU A 122 -16.88 4.51 -16.99
N ASP A 123 -17.77 5.31 -17.58
CA ASP A 123 -17.60 6.77 -17.67
C ASP A 123 -17.60 7.44 -16.29
N GLU A 124 -18.38 6.91 -15.34
CA GLU A 124 -18.37 7.39 -13.95
C GLU A 124 -17.04 7.08 -13.24
N LEU A 125 -16.39 5.99 -13.61
CA LEU A 125 -15.11 5.55 -13.05
C LEU A 125 -13.90 6.26 -13.70
N TYR A 126 -14.00 6.71 -14.95
CA TYR A 126 -12.89 7.37 -15.62
C TYR A 126 -12.54 8.73 -15.01
N PHE A 127 -11.26 9.00 -14.83
CA PHE A 127 -10.79 10.28 -14.35
C PHE A 127 -10.74 11.30 -15.49
N LYS A 128 -10.95 12.58 -15.16
CA LYS A 128 -10.88 13.68 -16.12
C LYS A 128 -9.54 14.40 -15.99
N LYS A 129 -9.09 15.07 -17.05
CA LYS A 129 -7.82 15.82 -17.06
C LYS A 129 -7.74 16.84 -15.91
N GLN A 130 -8.84 17.49 -15.59
CA GLN A 130 -8.93 18.46 -14.49
C GLN A 130 -8.81 17.85 -13.09
N ASP A 131 -8.88 16.53 -12.94
CA ASP A 131 -8.69 15.87 -11.65
C ASP A 131 -7.21 15.86 -11.24
N PHE A 132 -6.31 15.95 -12.21
CA PHE A 132 -4.87 15.93 -12.02
C PHE A 132 -4.23 17.32 -12.11
N LEU A 133 -3.12 17.51 -11.41
CA LEU A 133 -2.19 18.61 -11.65
C LEU A 133 -1.00 18.08 -12.45
N SER A 134 -0.64 18.78 -13.54
CA SER A 134 0.55 18.39 -14.31
C SER A 134 1.82 18.59 -13.49
N THR A 135 2.64 17.54 -13.44
CA THR A 135 3.93 17.51 -12.74
C THR A 135 5.10 17.17 -13.67
N GLU A 136 4.85 17.21 -15.00
CA GLU A 136 5.83 16.93 -16.06
C GLU A 136 7.05 17.83 -15.99
N ARG A 137 6.87 19.10 -15.59
CA ARG A 137 7.97 20.08 -15.40
C ARG A 137 8.92 19.77 -14.25
N TYR A 138 8.74 18.65 -13.53
CA TYR A 138 9.65 18.28 -12.46
C TYR A 138 10.88 17.57 -13.02
N GLU A 139 12.02 18.24 -13.00
CA GLU A 139 13.25 17.76 -13.64
C GLU A 139 14.03 16.75 -12.79
N LYS A 140 13.95 16.85 -11.46
CA LYS A 140 14.71 15.97 -10.57
C LYS A 140 14.16 14.55 -10.58
N GLU A 141 15.00 13.59 -10.20
CA GLU A 141 14.56 12.21 -10.02
C GLU A 141 13.49 12.11 -8.93
N ARG A 142 12.40 11.39 -9.22
CA ARG A 142 11.29 11.12 -8.30
C ARG A 142 11.69 10.05 -7.30
N SER A 143 12.51 10.46 -6.34
CA SER A 143 13.04 9.64 -5.26
C SER A 143 12.69 10.26 -3.90
N LEU A 144 12.66 9.45 -2.84
CA LEU A 144 12.26 9.93 -1.50
C LEU A 144 13.09 11.14 -1.00
N SER A 145 14.36 11.25 -1.39
CA SER A 145 15.21 12.39 -1.04
C SER A 145 14.71 13.70 -1.64
N ASN A 146 14.06 13.63 -2.80
CA ASN A 146 13.54 14.77 -3.55
C ASN A 146 12.04 15.00 -3.31
N PHE A 147 11.38 14.14 -2.52
CA PHE A 147 9.93 14.19 -2.37
C PHE A 147 9.43 15.47 -1.70
N GLN A 148 10.15 15.97 -0.69
CA GLN A 148 9.79 17.24 -0.04
C GLN A 148 9.89 18.44 -1.00
N ASP A 149 10.92 18.44 -1.84
CA ASP A 149 11.13 19.46 -2.88
C ASP A 149 10.01 19.40 -3.94
N PHE A 150 9.62 18.20 -4.34
CA PHE A 150 8.47 17.98 -5.22
C PHE A 150 7.17 18.55 -4.62
N ILE A 151 6.84 18.20 -3.38
CA ILE A 151 5.62 18.70 -2.71
C ILE A 151 5.62 20.23 -2.66
N ASN A 152 6.73 20.84 -2.27
CA ASN A 152 6.85 22.30 -2.16
C ASN A 152 6.70 23.01 -3.52
N THR A 153 7.10 22.35 -4.61
CA THR A 153 7.02 22.89 -5.98
C THR A 153 5.58 22.90 -6.51
N PHE A 154 4.79 21.86 -6.21
CA PHE A 154 3.50 21.65 -6.84
C PHE A 154 2.29 21.87 -5.93
N SER A 155 2.45 21.79 -4.60
CA SER A 155 1.35 21.98 -3.67
C SER A 155 1.58 23.14 -2.71
N LYS A 156 0.58 24.02 -2.67
CA LYS A 156 0.41 25.07 -1.67
C LYS A 156 -0.76 24.76 -0.72
N ALA A 157 -1.28 23.54 -0.77
CA ALA A 157 -2.39 23.17 0.11
C ALA A 157 -1.90 23.14 1.56
N PRO A 158 -2.70 23.66 2.52
CA PRO A 158 -2.37 23.59 3.94
C PRO A 158 -2.28 22.13 4.43
N ARG A 159 -3.02 21.23 3.79
CA ARG A 159 -3.04 19.80 4.09
C ARG A 159 -2.95 18.98 2.82
N ALA A 160 -2.34 17.81 2.93
CA ALA A 160 -2.28 16.84 1.85
C ALA A 160 -2.36 15.40 2.35
N ILE A 161 -2.90 14.53 1.51
CA ILE A 161 -2.91 13.08 1.72
C ILE A 161 -1.86 12.48 0.81
N ILE A 162 -1.11 11.51 1.31
CA ILE A 162 -0.10 10.79 0.54
C ILE A 162 -0.46 9.31 0.55
N LEU A 163 -0.75 8.78 -0.62
CA LEU A 163 -1.12 7.39 -0.83
C LEU A 163 0.09 6.60 -1.31
N SER A 164 0.42 5.56 -0.53
CA SER A 164 1.53 4.66 -0.82
C SER A 164 1.04 3.22 -0.93
N LEU A 165 1.77 2.42 -1.71
CA LEU A 165 1.42 1.04 -2.01
C LEU A 165 1.33 0.13 -0.76
N SER A 166 2.26 0.27 0.18
CA SER A 166 2.36 -0.64 1.33
C SER A 166 2.65 0.10 2.64
N ASN A 167 2.40 -0.57 3.77
CA ASN A 167 2.71 -0.06 5.10
C ASN A 167 4.21 0.26 5.30
N LEU A 168 5.10 -0.55 4.70
CA LEU A 168 6.54 -0.28 4.74
C LEU A 168 6.84 1.01 4.00
N ARG A 169 6.26 1.17 2.81
CA ARG A 169 6.44 2.38 2.01
C ARG A 169 5.85 3.63 2.68
N VAL A 170 4.69 3.51 3.36
CA VAL A 170 4.13 4.58 4.21
C VAL A 170 5.14 5.04 5.26
N ALA A 171 5.87 4.12 5.90
CA ALA A 171 6.87 4.46 6.90
C ALA A 171 8.09 5.17 6.29
N ASP A 172 8.51 4.80 5.08
CA ASP A 172 9.62 5.45 4.39
C ASP A 172 9.25 6.86 3.93
N VAL A 173 8.07 7.02 3.32
CA VAL A 173 7.54 8.33 2.90
C VAL A 173 7.36 9.26 4.10
N TYR A 174 6.89 8.73 5.23
CA TYR A 174 6.81 9.49 6.48
C TYR A 174 8.16 10.06 6.93
N ARG A 175 9.23 9.26 6.83
CA ARG A 175 10.57 9.75 7.18
C ARG A 175 11.03 10.85 6.22
N SER A 176 10.68 10.78 4.94
CA SER A 176 11.07 11.82 3.96
C SER A 176 10.35 13.16 4.12
N VAL A 177 9.21 13.20 4.83
CA VAL A 177 8.44 14.45 5.04
C VAL A 177 8.55 15.00 6.47
N ASN A 178 9.71 14.80 7.12
CA ASN A 178 9.99 15.22 8.50
C ASN A 178 9.15 14.53 9.59
N GLY A 179 8.52 13.40 9.26
CA GLY A 179 7.87 12.50 10.20
C GLY A 179 6.93 13.19 11.18
N HIS A 180 7.18 12.99 12.47
CA HIS A 180 6.27 13.35 13.56
C HIS A 180 5.97 14.85 13.66
N GLN A 181 6.79 15.71 13.06
CA GLN A 181 6.59 17.16 13.14
C GLN A 181 5.47 17.64 12.20
N ASN A 182 5.37 17.01 11.03
CA ASN A 182 4.52 17.51 9.93
C ASN A 182 3.56 16.45 9.37
N ALA A 183 3.69 15.19 9.78
CA ALA A 183 2.99 14.08 9.16
C ALA A 183 2.44 13.09 10.19
N VAL A 184 1.41 12.36 9.79
CA VAL A 184 0.83 11.26 10.55
C VAL A 184 0.72 10.03 9.64
N LYS A 185 1.13 8.88 10.17
CA LYS A 185 0.99 7.57 9.52
C LYS A 185 -0.31 6.91 9.94
N LEU A 186 -1.14 6.60 8.96
CA LEU A 186 -2.39 5.88 9.11
C LEU A 186 -2.20 4.53 8.42
N PHE A 187 -1.86 3.49 9.19
CA PHE A 187 -1.49 2.20 8.61
C PHE A 187 -1.83 1.05 9.55
N SER A 188 -1.98 -0.16 9.02
CA SER A 188 -2.69 -1.24 9.72
C SER A 188 -1.99 -1.81 10.96
N LYS A 189 -0.73 -1.43 11.27
CA LYS A 189 -0.10 -1.79 12.56
C LYS A 189 -0.74 -1.09 13.75
N ASN A 190 -1.36 0.07 13.54
CA ASN A 190 -2.10 0.76 14.59
C ASN A 190 -3.51 0.17 14.68
N LYS A 191 -4.11 0.17 15.88
CA LYS A 191 -5.53 -0.13 16.02
C LYS A 191 -6.33 0.91 15.24
N PHE A 192 -7.37 0.47 14.55
CA PHE A 192 -8.19 1.36 13.73
C PHE A 192 -8.84 2.49 14.55
N LYS A 193 -9.30 2.16 15.77
CA LYS A 193 -9.85 3.15 16.70
C LYS A 193 -8.84 4.25 17.04
N ASP A 194 -7.58 3.90 17.26
CA ASP A 194 -6.53 4.87 17.57
C ASP A 194 -6.27 5.82 16.40
N ASP A 195 -6.28 5.30 15.16
CA ASP A 195 -6.13 6.14 13.96
C ASP A 195 -7.36 7.05 13.75
N LEU A 196 -8.58 6.56 14.01
CA LEU A 196 -9.79 7.40 13.99
C LEU A 196 -9.71 8.54 15.00
N THR A 197 -9.37 8.24 16.26
CA THR A 197 -9.22 9.25 17.32
C THR A 197 -8.14 10.26 16.95
N ARG A 198 -7.01 9.84 16.36
CA ARG A 198 -5.98 10.78 15.87
C ARG A 198 -6.51 11.70 14.78
N VAL A 199 -7.28 11.18 13.82
CA VAL A 199 -7.90 12.00 12.77
C VAL A 199 -8.89 12.99 13.38
N GLU A 200 -9.68 12.55 14.38
CA GLU A 200 -10.60 13.41 15.12
C GLU A 200 -9.90 14.52 15.90
N ASP A 201 -8.81 14.23 16.58
CA ASP A 201 -8.05 15.23 17.33
C ASP A 201 -7.43 16.29 16.40
N LEU A 202 -6.89 15.85 15.25
CA LEU A 202 -6.17 16.72 14.32
C LEU A 202 -7.09 17.52 13.39
N LEU A 203 -8.19 16.92 12.94
CA LEU A 203 -9.12 17.57 12.01
C LEU A 203 -10.37 18.13 12.71
N GLY A 204 -10.78 17.58 13.84
CA GLY A 204 -11.99 18.01 14.56
C GLY A 204 -11.80 19.30 15.37
N SER A 205 -10.57 19.64 15.75
CA SER A 205 -10.25 20.87 16.49
C SER A 205 -10.57 22.15 15.70
N SER A 206 -10.42 22.16 14.36
CA SER A 206 -10.76 23.32 13.53
C SER A 206 -12.26 23.65 13.47
N SER A 207 -13.13 22.72 13.88
CA SER A 207 -14.58 22.94 13.92
C SER A 207 -15.07 23.61 15.23
N LYS A 208 -14.31 23.49 16.33
CA LYS A 208 -14.70 24.05 17.64
C LYS A 208 -14.30 25.52 17.81
N ASP A 209 -13.22 25.95 17.17
CA ASP A 209 -12.75 27.34 17.28
C ASP A 209 -13.64 28.36 16.51
N ALA A 210 -14.54 27.89 15.63
CA ALA A 210 -15.52 28.74 14.94
C ALA A 210 -16.81 28.98 15.74
N LYS A 211 -17.03 28.26 16.86
CA LYS A 211 -18.22 28.39 17.72
C LYS A 211 -17.83 28.27 19.19
N GLY A 212 -17.24 29.33 19.76
CA GLY A 212 -17.07 29.37 21.21
C GLY A 212 -16.00 30.31 21.71
N ASN A 213 -16.11 31.60 21.38
CA ASN A 213 -15.44 32.63 22.19
C ASN A 213 -16.52 33.48 22.87
N ASN A 214 -17.18 32.89 23.87
CA ASN A 214 -17.94 33.62 24.86
C ASN A 214 -17.95 32.82 26.17
N ASN A 215 -17.27 33.38 27.18
CA ASN A 215 -17.30 33.05 28.61
C ASN A 215 -16.73 31.65 28.99
N ASN A 216 -15.94 31.47 30.04
CA ASN A 216 -15.73 32.30 31.23
C ASN A 216 -14.42 31.87 31.91
N ASN A 217 -13.70 32.85 32.44
CA ASN A 217 -12.73 32.65 33.51
C ASN A 217 -13.39 31.88 34.67
N ASN A 218 -12.74 30.81 35.15
CA ASN A 218 -12.60 30.67 36.60
C ASN A 218 -11.44 29.77 37.03
N ASN A 219 -10.80 30.30 38.06
CA ASN A 219 -9.58 29.89 38.74
C ASN A 219 -9.61 28.50 39.42
N ASN A 220 -8.39 28.00 39.61
CA ASN A 220 -7.90 27.22 40.77
C ASN A 220 -8.51 25.84 41.06
N ASN A 221 -7.67 24.79 40.90
CA ASN A 221 -7.20 24.09 42.10
C ASN A 221 -5.90 23.31 41.89
N LYS A 222 -4.98 23.57 42.81
CA LYS A 222 -3.66 22.97 42.99
C LYS A 222 -3.75 22.03 44.18
N LYS A 223 -3.52 20.72 44.01
CA LYS A 223 -2.75 19.85 44.94
C LYS A 223 -2.77 18.36 44.53
N ASN A 224 -1.55 17.84 44.42
CA ASN A 224 -1.02 16.53 44.83
C ASN A 224 -1.78 15.24 44.48
N ASN A 225 -1.13 14.37 43.70
CA ASN A 225 -0.69 13.10 44.28
C ASN A 225 0.56 12.52 43.59
N LYS A 226 1.49 12.05 44.42
CA LYS A 226 2.82 11.52 44.06
C LYS A 226 2.78 10.00 44.30
N ASN A 227 3.51 9.25 43.46
CA ASN A 227 3.82 7.81 43.51
C ASN A 227 2.84 6.84 42.82
N ASN A 228 3.24 6.32 41.66
CA ASN A 228 3.87 4.99 41.63
C ASN A 228 4.57 4.72 40.28
N LYS A 229 5.79 4.19 40.38
CA LYS A 229 6.70 3.85 39.30
C LYS A 229 6.80 2.33 39.24
N LYS A 230 6.37 1.73 38.12
CA LYS A 230 6.96 0.55 37.43
C LYS A 230 5.94 -0.09 36.48
N GLY A 231 6.26 -0.08 35.18
CA GLY A 231 5.50 -0.77 34.15
C GLY A 231 5.98 -0.35 32.76
N LYS A 232 6.66 -1.26 32.07
CA LYS A 232 7.39 -1.07 30.80
C LYS A 232 6.46 -0.72 29.63
N GLY A 233 6.93 0.19 28.76
CA GLY A 233 6.63 0.19 27.32
C GLY A 233 5.23 0.63 26.89
N ALA A 234 4.80 1.84 27.23
CA ALA A 234 3.66 2.49 26.58
C ALA A 234 4.15 3.67 25.75
N ALA A 235 3.77 3.69 24.47
CA ALA A 235 3.99 4.80 23.55
C ALA A 235 3.54 6.10 24.24
N ALA A 236 4.48 7.02 24.40
CA ALA A 236 4.21 8.32 24.99
C ALA A 236 3.16 9.04 24.13
N ALA A 237 1.94 9.13 24.66
CA ALA A 237 0.95 10.08 24.21
C ALA A 237 1.46 11.47 24.62
N ASP A 238 2.23 12.08 23.71
CA ASP A 238 2.70 13.45 23.80
C ASP A 238 1.48 14.38 23.77
N LYS A 239 1.01 14.82 24.94
CA LYS A 239 -0.01 15.86 25.10
C LYS A 239 0.63 17.25 24.89
N GLY A 240 1.29 17.42 23.74
CA GLY A 240 1.79 18.69 23.25
C GLY A 240 0.68 19.50 22.58
N LYS A 241 0.92 20.79 22.34
CA LYS A 241 0.06 21.69 21.56
C LYS A 241 -0.47 21.01 20.28
N PRO A 242 -1.66 21.39 19.76
CA PRO A 242 -2.16 20.85 18.50
C PRO A 242 -1.09 21.07 17.43
N GLN A 243 -0.46 19.98 17.00
CA GLN A 243 0.52 20.04 15.95
C GLN A 243 -0.23 20.31 14.66
N ASP A 244 0.21 21.31 13.91
CA ASP A 244 -0.32 21.62 12.60
C ASP A 244 0.19 20.58 11.60
N ILE A 245 -0.42 19.40 11.64
CA ILE A 245 -0.06 18.27 10.78
C ILE A 245 -0.50 18.59 9.37
N LYS A 246 0.47 18.64 8.47
CA LYS A 246 0.26 18.90 7.04
C LYS A 246 -0.05 17.62 6.26
N TYR A 247 0.55 16.49 6.61
CA TYR A 247 0.51 15.27 5.80
C TYR A 247 -0.18 14.09 6.48
N PHE A 248 -1.13 13.47 5.79
CA PHE A 248 -1.75 12.21 6.19
C PHE A 248 -1.30 11.11 5.23
N ILE A 249 -0.52 10.15 5.72
CA ILE A 249 0.12 9.14 4.87
C ILE A 249 -0.53 7.78 5.14
N SER A 250 -1.05 7.13 4.10
CA SER A 250 -1.85 5.92 4.24
C SER A 250 -1.73 5.00 3.03
N THR A 251 -2.10 3.74 3.20
CA THR A 251 -2.49 2.89 2.07
C THR A 251 -3.93 3.22 1.63
N PRO A 252 -4.31 2.94 0.37
CA PRO A 252 -5.68 3.15 -0.11
C PRO A 252 -6.73 2.46 0.78
N THR A 253 -6.51 1.19 1.10
CA THR A 253 -7.42 0.38 1.92
C THR A 253 -7.62 0.95 3.32
N ARG A 254 -6.57 1.47 3.96
CA ARG A 254 -6.69 2.09 5.27
C ARG A 254 -7.42 3.43 5.20
N LEU A 255 -7.15 4.22 4.16
CA LEU A 255 -7.82 5.51 3.99
C LEU A 255 -9.30 5.34 3.68
N LEU A 256 -9.67 4.36 2.85
CA LEU A 256 -11.07 4.05 2.55
C LEU A 256 -11.86 3.79 3.84
N LYS A 257 -11.34 2.91 4.71
CA LYS A 257 -11.98 2.60 6.00
C LYS A 257 -12.13 3.85 6.86
N LEU A 258 -11.15 4.75 6.86
CA LEU A 258 -11.24 6.01 7.62
C LEU A 258 -12.34 6.91 7.07
N ILE A 259 -12.39 7.17 5.76
CA ILE A 259 -13.39 8.07 5.16
C ILE A 259 -14.82 7.51 5.18
N GLU A 260 -14.98 6.20 5.33
CA GLU A 260 -16.28 5.55 5.56
C GLU A 260 -16.78 5.75 7.01
N ASN A 261 -15.87 5.98 7.97
CA ASN A 261 -16.20 6.14 9.39
C ASN A 261 -16.09 7.59 9.87
N THR A 262 -15.54 8.51 9.06
CA THR A 262 -15.46 9.92 9.40
C THR A 262 -15.53 10.82 8.16
N GLU A 263 -16.22 11.94 8.28
CA GLU A 263 -16.32 12.94 7.21
C GLU A 263 -15.32 14.09 7.37
N LEU A 264 -14.46 14.04 8.39
CA LEU A 264 -13.58 15.16 8.77
C LEU A 264 -12.64 15.62 7.65
N PHE A 265 -12.19 14.70 6.78
CA PHE A 265 -11.37 15.04 5.61
C PHE A 265 -12.10 15.92 4.58
N PHE A 266 -13.43 15.87 4.55
CA PHE A 266 -14.27 16.62 3.62
C PHE A 266 -14.74 17.95 4.21
N GLN A 267 -14.62 18.14 5.53
CA GLN A 267 -14.99 19.37 6.20
C GLN A 267 -14.02 20.53 5.86
N GLY A 268 -14.52 21.74 6.04
CA GLY A 268 -13.75 22.97 5.81
C GLY A 268 -13.58 23.36 4.35
N LYS A 269 -13.27 24.65 4.12
CA LYS A 269 -13.03 25.23 2.79
C LYS A 269 -11.56 25.13 2.35
N GLU A 270 -10.70 24.62 3.21
CA GLU A 270 -9.28 24.49 2.92
C GLU A 270 -9.03 23.57 1.74
N LYS A 271 -8.00 23.91 0.96
CA LYS A 271 -7.54 23.09 -0.15
C LYS A 271 -6.89 21.81 0.42
N LEU A 272 -7.15 20.69 -0.23
CA LEU A 272 -6.54 19.40 0.09
C LEU A 272 -5.97 18.82 -1.19
N ASP A 273 -4.68 18.53 -1.24
CA ASP A 273 -4.07 17.85 -2.39
C ASP A 273 -3.82 16.37 -2.06
N ILE A 274 -3.92 15.50 -3.05
CA ILE A 274 -3.62 14.07 -2.90
C ILE A 274 -2.38 13.73 -3.74
N PHE A 275 -1.36 13.23 -3.08
CA PHE A 275 -0.15 12.71 -3.70
C PHE A 275 -0.25 11.19 -3.81
N ILE A 276 0.06 10.66 -4.99
CA ILE A 276 0.15 9.23 -5.26
C ILE A 276 1.62 8.89 -5.47
N ASP A 277 2.18 8.03 -4.62
CA ASP A 277 3.55 7.51 -4.74
C ASP A 277 3.62 6.46 -5.85
N ALA A 278 3.66 6.94 -7.10
CA ALA A 278 3.58 6.16 -8.32
C ALA A 278 4.96 5.75 -8.87
N SER A 279 6.01 6.47 -8.47
CA SER A 279 7.41 6.19 -8.83
C SER A 279 7.97 4.94 -8.14
N TYR A 280 7.37 4.51 -7.02
CA TYR A 280 7.79 3.30 -6.31
C TYR A 280 7.36 2.02 -7.02
N LEU A 281 8.32 1.10 -7.17
CA LEU A 281 8.07 -0.28 -7.55
C LEU A 281 8.42 -1.18 -6.37
N ASP A 282 7.53 -2.09 -6.02
CA ASP A 282 7.81 -3.15 -5.05
C ASP A 282 8.79 -4.20 -5.64
N PRO A 283 9.23 -5.20 -4.84
CA PRO A 283 10.07 -6.29 -5.33
C PRO A 283 9.43 -7.13 -6.45
N LYS A 284 8.11 -7.09 -6.59
CA LYS A 284 7.33 -7.77 -7.64
C LYS A 284 7.08 -6.87 -8.86
N ASN A 285 7.67 -5.67 -8.92
CA ASN A 285 7.47 -4.66 -9.96
C ASN A 285 6.03 -4.13 -10.09
N ASN A 286 5.30 -4.13 -8.98
CA ASN A 286 4.00 -3.48 -8.86
C ASN A 286 4.19 -2.03 -8.40
N THR A 287 3.40 -1.17 -9.00
CA THR A 287 3.14 0.20 -8.53
C THR A 287 1.83 0.20 -7.73
N ILE A 288 1.52 1.34 -7.12
CA ILE A 288 0.19 1.57 -6.52
C ILE A 288 -0.98 1.41 -7.52
N PHE A 289 -0.71 1.52 -8.83
CA PHE A 289 -1.72 1.32 -9.88
C PHE A 289 -1.86 -0.12 -10.36
N THR A 290 -0.84 -0.96 -10.17
CA THR A 290 -0.85 -2.35 -10.66
C THR A 290 -1.00 -3.38 -9.56
N ALA A 291 -1.00 -2.95 -8.30
CA ALA A 291 -1.34 -3.80 -7.18
C ALA A 291 -2.84 -4.10 -7.09
N ASP A 292 -3.19 -5.11 -6.31
CA ASP A 292 -4.56 -5.59 -6.15
C ASP A 292 -5.50 -4.52 -5.55
N ASP A 293 -4.95 -3.61 -4.75
CA ASP A 293 -5.65 -2.48 -4.14
C ASP A 293 -6.00 -1.35 -5.12
N PHE A 294 -5.76 -1.49 -6.43
CA PHE A 294 -6.05 -0.45 -7.42
C PHE A 294 -7.52 -0.03 -7.45
N ALA A 295 -8.46 -0.97 -7.37
CA ALA A 295 -9.89 -0.65 -7.34
C ALA A 295 -10.25 0.22 -6.12
N VAL A 296 -9.62 -0.08 -4.98
CA VAL A 296 -9.77 0.68 -3.73
C VAL A 296 -9.17 2.08 -3.88
N LEU A 297 -8.00 2.22 -4.52
CA LEU A 297 -7.41 3.51 -4.86
C LEU A 297 -8.38 4.35 -5.70
N CYS A 298 -8.96 3.77 -6.76
CA CYS A 298 -9.94 4.47 -7.59
C CYS A 298 -11.15 4.95 -6.78
N LYS A 299 -11.73 4.07 -5.94
CA LYS A 299 -12.86 4.40 -5.06
C LYS A 299 -12.53 5.58 -4.14
N VAL A 300 -11.36 5.54 -3.48
CA VAL A 300 -10.89 6.61 -2.60
C VAL A 300 -10.76 7.93 -3.36
N LEU A 301 -10.04 7.94 -4.48
CA LEU A 301 -9.83 9.17 -5.26
C LEU A 301 -11.16 9.77 -5.75
N LYS A 302 -12.10 8.92 -6.18
CA LYS A 302 -13.44 9.35 -6.62
C LYS A 302 -14.28 9.90 -5.49
N GLU A 303 -14.27 9.27 -4.31
CA GLU A 303 -14.95 9.79 -3.11
C GLU A 303 -14.44 11.18 -2.75
N PHE A 304 -13.11 11.39 -2.77
CA PHE A 304 -12.53 12.72 -2.53
C PHE A 304 -12.94 13.74 -3.58
N ARG A 305 -12.94 13.38 -4.87
CA ARG A 305 -13.36 14.30 -5.94
C ARG A 305 -14.85 14.64 -5.87
N LYS A 306 -15.70 13.68 -5.47
CA LYS A 306 -17.15 13.87 -5.30
C LYS A 306 -17.47 14.77 -4.11
N LYS A 307 -16.83 14.53 -2.97
CA LYS A 307 -17.13 15.25 -1.71
C LYS A 307 -16.36 16.56 -1.56
N LYS A 308 -15.21 16.74 -2.23
CA LYS A 308 -14.38 17.95 -2.10
C LYS A 308 -13.84 18.42 -3.46
N SER A 309 -14.45 19.48 -3.99
CA SER A 309 -14.15 20.02 -5.32
C SER A 309 -12.73 20.58 -5.47
N SER A 310 -12.11 21.03 -4.36
CA SER A 310 -10.77 21.64 -4.33
C SER A 310 -9.63 20.63 -4.45
N VAL A 311 -9.93 19.32 -4.48
CA VAL A 311 -8.92 18.26 -4.50
C VAL A 311 -8.24 18.16 -5.86
N LYS A 312 -6.91 18.17 -5.86
CA LYS A 312 -6.10 17.83 -7.04
C LYS A 312 -5.25 16.62 -6.75
N ILE A 313 -5.11 15.76 -7.76
CA ILE A 313 -4.31 14.54 -7.70
C ILE A 313 -2.95 14.83 -8.36
N LEU A 314 -1.87 14.47 -7.67
CA LEU A 314 -0.51 14.61 -8.14
C LEU A 314 0.16 13.24 -8.09
N LEU A 315 0.77 12.82 -9.19
CA LEU A 315 1.58 11.61 -9.21
C LEU A 315 3.01 12.02 -8.86
N PHE A 316 3.60 11.33 -7.88
CA PHE A 316 4.99 11.42 -7.50
C PHE A 316 5.79 10.22 -8.01
#